data_AF-A0A957LEP8-F1
#
_entry.id   AF-A0A957LEP8-F1
#
_cell.length_a   1.000
_cell.length_b   1.000
_cell.length_c   1.000
_cell.angle_alpha   90.00
_cell.angle_beta   90.00
_cell.angle_gamma   90.00
#
_symmetry.space_group_name_H-M   'P 1'
#
loop_
_entity.id
_entity.type
_entity.pdbx_description
1 polymer ?
#
loop_
_entity_poly.entity_id
_entity_poly.type
_entity_poly.pdbx_seq_one_letter_code
_entity_poly.pdbx_strand_id
1 'polypeptide(L)'
;MSSLSPARSFLKLFSLLGIALLLFATPTQTFAQPTFSKTFSPNTIGPGSVSTLMFTITNGEGVPVDQMAFTDVLPAGMTIATPASASSDCGGTVTAPDGGTTITFVEGGVGTGVTCTISVNVTSSTIGTHMNVSGDLTSSAGNSGPATADLIVTASRPGFSKSFSPAAILLGGRSTLTFTIDNTANPSLTSFTGFTDNLPVGMVIANHT
;
A
#
# COMPACT_ATOMS: atom_id res chain seq x y z
N MET A 1 85.89 25.81 56.82
CA MET A 1 86.18 25.88 55.37
C MET A 1 84.90 25.43 54.66
N SER A 2 84.06 26.40 54.25
CA SER A 2 83.77 26.75 52.84
C SER A 2 82.79 25.75 52.20
N SER A 3 81.65 26.09 51.60
CA SER A 3 81.17 27.30 50.90
C SER A 3 79.69 27.06 50.51
N LEU A 4 78.98 28.13 50.13
CA LEU A 4 77.56 28.23 49.74
C LEU A 4 77.15 27.52 48.42
N SER A 5 75.83 27.21 48.33
CA SER A 5 74.83 26.99 47.22
C SER A 5 75.22 27.26 45.74
N PRO A 6 74.53 26.70 44.69
CA PRO A 6 73.08 26.84 44.46
C PRO A 6 72.30 25.66 43.80
N ALA A 7 70.97 25.81 43.83
CA ALA A 7 69.92 24.96 43.26
C ALA A 7 70.00 24.76 41.73
N ARG A 8 69.56 23.58 41.27
CA ARG A 8 69.10 23.34 39.88
C ARG A 8 67.82 22.50 39.88
N SER A 9 66.74 23.15 39.42
CA SER A 9 65.46 22.58 39.02
C SER A 9 65.63 21.69 37.79
N PHE A 10 65.04 20.50 37.76
CA PHE A 10 64.60 19.83 36.54
C PHE A 10 63.37 18.94 36.84
N LEU A 11 62.28 19.28 36.17
CA LEU A 11 61.02 18.55 36.03
C LEU A 11 61.21 17.02 36.04
N LYS A 12 60.51 16.31 36.92
CA LYS A 12 60.17 14.89 36.68
C LYS A 12 58.71 14.83 36.25
N LEU A 13 58.52 14.39 35.00
CA LEU A 13 57.27 14.21 34.28
C LEU A 13 56.17 13.61 35.19
N PHE A 14 55.06 14.34 35.34
CA PHE A 14 53.77 13.70 35.60
C PHE A 14 53.39 12.95 34.32
N SER A 15 53.46 11.62 34.34
CA SER A 15 52.86 10.79 33.29
C SER A 15 51.34 10.91 33.40
N LEU A 16 50.77 11.90 32.71
CA LEU A 16 49.34 11.95 32.40
C LEU A 16 49.03 10.71 31.56
N LEU A 17 48.45 9.68 32.19
CA LEU A 17 47.76 8.63 31.47
C LEU A 17 46.52 9.27 30.86
N GLY A 18 46.68 9.91 29.69
CA GLY A 18 45.59 10.50 28.95
C GLY A 18 44.64 9.39 28.52
N ILE A 19 43.48 9.30 29.17
CA ILE A 19 42.36 8.51 28.65
C ILE A 19 41.95 9.22 27.35
N ALA A 20 42.39 8.66 26.21
CA ALA A 20 41.83 9.03 24.93
C ALA A 20 40.39 8.52 24.92
N LEU A 21 39.44 9.42 25.16
CA LEU A 21 38.03 9.17 24.88
C LEU A 21 37.90 9.01 23.36
N LEU A 22 38.00 7.76 22.88
CA LEU A 22 37.64 7.40 21.52
C LEU A 22 36.16 7.72 21.35
N LEU A 23 35.87 8.89 20.77
CA LEU A 23 34.56 9.21 20.23
C LEU A 23 34.31 8.22 19.10
N PHE A 24 33.62 7.12 19.39
CA PHE A 24 33.03 6.28 18.35
C PHE A 24 31.95 7.13 17.68
N ALA A 25 32.29 7.75 16.55
CA ALA A 25 31.28 8.26 15.64
C ALA A 25 30.46 7.06 15.17
N THR A 26 29.29 6.85 15.78
CA THR A 26 28.30 5.93 15.24
C THR A 26 27.96 6.42 13.84
N PRO A 27 28.05 5.60 12.79
CA PRO A 27 27.64 6.04 11.46
C PRO A 27 26.19 6.53 11.56
N THR A 28 25.96 7.80 11.26
CA THR A 28 24.61 8.35 11.15
C THR A 28 23.96 7.73 9.94
N GLN A 29 23.11 6.74 10.17
CA GLN A 29 22.33 6.07 9.15
C GLN A 29 21.28 7.08 8.66
N THR A 30 21.39 7.55 7.42
CA THR A 30 20.39 8.43 6.82
C THR A 30 19.24 7.56 6.29
N PHE A 31 18.09 7.66 6.94
CA PHE A 31 16.86 7.07 6.44
C PHE A 31 16.26 8.00 5.39
N ALA A 32 16.23 7.55 4.14
CA ALA A 32 15.41 8.17 3.11
C ALA A 32 13.98 7.65 3.29
N GLN A 33 13.00 8.55 3.31
CA GLN A 33 11.60 8.16 3.38
C GLN A 33 11.20 7.45 2.07
N PRO A 34 10.46 6.33 2.14
CA PRO A 34 9.89 5.72 0.94
C PRO A 34 9.02 6.71 0.19
N THR A 35 8.96 6.60 -1.14
CA THR A 35 7.88 7.27 -1.88
C THR A 35 6.58 6.52 -1.65
N PHE A 36 5.47 7.25 -1.61
CA PHE A 36 4.14 6.67 -1.41
C PHE A 36 3.18 7.25 -2.44
N SER A 37 2.53 6.39 -3.20
CA SER A 37 1.59 6.78 -4.25
C SER A 37 0.43 5.80 -4.31
N LYS A 38 -0.65 6.19 -4.96
CA LYS A 38 -1.82 5.34 -5.18
C LYS A 38 -2.41 5.55 -6.57
N THR A 39 -3.08 4.53 -7.08
CA THR A 39 -3.77 4.56 -8.38
C THR A 39 -5.02 3.70 -8.35
N PHE A 40 -5.95 3.98 -9.26
CA PHE A 40 -7.10 3.13 -9.54
C PHE A 40 -6.91 2.44 -10.90
N SER A 41 -7.16 1.14 -10.97
CA SER A 41 -7.07 0.36 -12.21
C SER A 41 -8.32 -0.52 -12.36
N PRO A 42 -9.22 -0.21 -13.30
CA PRO A 42 -9.26 1.01 -14.12
C PRO A 42 -9.60 2.26 -13.28
N ASN A 43 -9.09 3.44 -13.67
CA ASN A 43 -9.44 4.72 -13.03
C ASN A 43 -10.80 5.29 -13.47
N THR A 44 -11.46 4.65 -14.43
CA THR A 44 -12.80 5.01 -14.90
C THR A 44 -13.68 3.78 -14.94
N ILE A 45 -14.81 3.80 -14.25
CA ILE A 45 -15.76 2.69 -14.14
C ILE A 45 -17.19 3.14 -14.47
N GLY A 46 -18.05 2.19 -14.82
CA GLY A 46 -19.49 2.41 -14.76
C GLY A 46 -20.00 2.26 -13.31
N PRO A 47 -21.22 2.72 -13.00
CA PRO A 47 -21.79 2.61 -11.66
C PRO A 47 -21.80 1.15 -11.17
N GLY A 48 -21.28 0.91 -9.97
CA GLY A 48 -21.23 -0.42 -9.34
C GLY A 48 -20.19 -1.39 -9.91
N SER A 49 -19.43 -1.00 -10.95
CA SER A 49 -18.29 -1.81 -11.37
C SER A 49 -17.14 -1.71 -10.37
N VAL A 50 -16.24 -2.68 -10.40
CA VAL A 50 -15.08 -2.73 -9.49
C VAL A 50 -13.87 -2.03 -10.14
N SER A 51 -13.14 -1.28 -9.32
CA SER A 51 -11.78 -0.81 -9.61
C SER A 51 -10.83 -1.35 -8.55
N THR A 52 -9.59 -1.68 -8.93
CA THR A 52 -8.54 -2.02 -7.97
C THR A 52 -7.81 -0.74 -7.56
N LEU A 53 -7.92 -0.38 -6.28
CA LEU A 53 -7.09 0.63 -5.63
C LEU A 53 -5.74 0.00 -5.29
N MET A 54 -4.66 0.52 -5.87
CA MET A 54 -3.29 0.06 -5.66
C MET A 54 -2.46 1.16 -5.02
N PHE A 55 -1.85 0.86 -3.88
CA PHE A 55 -0.81 1.68 -3.27
C PHE A 55 0.56 1.13 -3.67
N THR A 56 1.48 2.03 -4.01
CA THR A 56 2.86 1.69 -4.37
C THR A 56 3.80 2.43 -3.44
N ILE A 57 4.65 1.66 -2.78
CA ILE A 57 5.67 2.15 -1.85
C ILE A 57 7.05 1.77 -2.41
N THR A 58 7.92 2.76 -2.64
CA THR A 58 9.28 2.50 -3.12
C THR A 58 10.30 3.01 -2.12
N ASN A 59 11.13 2.12 -1.61
CA ASN A 59 12.33 2.47 -0.86
C ASN A 59 13.52 2.48 -1.82
N GLY A 60 13.77 3.62 -2.45
CA GLY A 60 14.75 3.72 -3.54
C GLY A 60 16.20 3.54 -3.08
N GLU A 61 16.55 4.10 -1.93
CA GLU A 61 17.93 4.16 -1.44
C GLU A 61 17.96 4.11 0.09
N GLY A 62 19.14 3.85 0.66
CA GLY A 62 19.33 3.80 2.10
C GLY A 62 19.17 2.39 2.65
N VAL A 63 18.32 2.23 3.65
CA VAL A 63 18.30 1.03 4.50
C VAL A 63 16.89 0.43 4.50
N PRO A 64 16.71 -0.85 4.81
CA PRO A 64 15.38 -1.44 4.86
C PRO A 64 14.46 -0.63 5.79
N VAL A 65 13.24 -0.38 5.33
CA VAL A 65 12.22 0.36 6.07
C VAL A 65 11.20 -0.63 6.61
N ASP A 66 10.82 -0.45 7.86
CA ASP A 66 9.85 -1.27 8.58
C ASP A 66 8.81 -0.41 9.30
N GLN A 67 7.90 -1.06 10.04
CA GLN A 67 6.81 -0.42 10.78
C GLN A 67 5.95 0.48 9.88
N MET A 68 5.83 0.10 8.60
CA MET A 68 5.03 0.87 7.65
C MET A 68 3.56 0.75 8.03
N ALA A 69 2.89 1.90 8.16
CA ALA A 69 1.48 1.95 8.47
C ALA A 69 0.80 3.19 7.88
N PHE A 70 -0.43 3.02 7.41
CA PHE A 70 -1.31 4.10 7.00
C PHE A 70 -2.79 3.69 7.15
N THR A 71 -3.67 4.70 7.13
CA THR A 71 -5.13 4.51 7.01
C THR A 71 -5.62 5.27 5.79
N ASP A 72 -6.52 4.67 5.02
CA ASP A 72 -7.20 5.32 3.90
C ASP A 72 -8.71 5.25 4.13
N VAL A 73 -9.34 6.42 4.28
CA VAL A 73 -10.79 6.55 4.38
C VAL A 73 -11.31 6.92 3.00
N LEU A 74 -12.08 6.03 2.40
CA LEU A 74 -12.69 6.25 1.10
C LEU A 74 -13.67 7.44 1.17
N PRO A 75 -13.71 8.30 0.13
CA PRO A 75 -14.62 9.44 0.09
C PRO A 75 -16.07 8.98 0.04
N ALA A 76 -17.00 9.89 0.36
CA ALA A 76 -18.43 9.64 0.26
C ALA A 76 -18.81 9.11 -1.14
N GLY A 77 -19.67 8.08 -1.16
CA GLY A 77 -20.10 7.40 -2.38
C GLY A 77 -19.21 6.22 -2.80
N MET A 78 -18.02 6.05 -2.22
CA MET A 78 -17.17 4.88 -2.43
C MET A 78 -17.28 3.88 -1.28
N THR A 79 -17.13 2.60 -1.61
CA THR A 79 -17.02 1.50 -0.64
C THR A 79 -15.95 0.50 -1.09
N ILE A 80 -15.45 -0.30 -0.16
CA ILE A 80 -14.68 -1.51 -0.43
C ILE A 80 -15.62 -2.51 -1.10
N ALA A 81 -15.17 -3.13 -2.19
CA ALA A 81 -15.98 -4.07 -2.95
C ALA A 81 -16.20 -5.38 -2.16
N THR A 82 -17.11 -6.21 -2.63
CA THR A 82 -17.38 -7.54 -2.06
C THR A 82 -17.14 -8.59 -3.15
N PRO A 83 -16.04 -9.37 -3.10
CA PRO A 83 -14.99 -9.35 -2.07
C PRO A 83 -14.03 -8.16 -2.22
N ALA A 84 -13.41 -7.75 -1.11
CA ALA A 84 -12.37 -6.71 -1.07
C ALA A 84 -11.10 -7.15 -1.80
N SER A 85 -10.84 -8.46 -1.90
CA SER A 85 -9.63 -9.04 -2.52
C SER A 85 -8.33 -8.36 -2.06
N ALA A 86 -8.24 -8.00 -0.79
CA ALA A 86 -7.09 -7.29 -0.24
C ALA A 86 -5.81 -8.15 -0.33
N SER A 87 -4.72 -7.55 -0.78
CA SER A 87 -3.41 -8.21 -0.85
C SER A 87 -2.27 -7.23 -0.60
N SER A 88 -1.13 -7.74 -0.14
CA SER A 88 0.11 -6.98 0.00
C SER A 88 1.31 -7.86 -0.28
N ASP A 89 2.29 -7.33 -1.01
CA ASP A 89 3.63 -7.89 -1.11
C ASP A 89 4.65 -7.14 -0.21
N CYS A 90 4.19 -6.10 0.49
CA CYS A 90 4.94 -5.33 1.50
C CYS A 90 5.02 -6.08 2.86
N GLY A 91 4.54 -7.32 2.94
CA GLY A 91 4.26 -7.98 4.22
C GLY A 91 3.11 -7.29 4.97
N GLY A 92 3.20 -7.27 6.30
CA GLY A 92 2.22 -6.61 7.16
C GLY A 92 0.80 -7.18 7.07
N THR A 93 -0.15 -6.43 7.64
CA THR A 93 -1.58 -6.78 7.62
C THR A 93 -2.38 -5.67 6.96
N VAL A 94 -3.17 -6.03 5.94
CA VAL A 94 -4.17 -5.15 5.32
C VAL A 94 -5.55 -5.51 5.85
N THR A 95 -6.25 -4.56 6.47
CA THR A 95 -7.66 -4.72 6.86
C THR A 95 -8.53 -3.86 5.95
N ALA A 96 -9.37 -4.52 5.15
CA ALA A 96 -10.33 -3.89 4.25
C ALA A 96 -11.64 -4.70 4.27
N PRO A 97 -12.56 -4.41 5.20
CA PRO A 97 -13.81 -5.17 5.32
C PRO A 97 -14.71 -4.93 4.11
N ASP A 98 -15.29 -6.00 3.57
CA ASP A 98 -16.27 -5.95 2.48
C ASP A 98 -17.39 -4.94 2.78
N GLY A 99 -17.70 -4.05 1.83
CA GLY A 99 -18.71 -3.00 2.01
C GLY A 99 -18.33 -1.87 2.97
N GLY A 100 -17.15 -1.95 3.61
CA GLY A 100 -16.62 -0.90 4.48
C GLY A 100 -16.10 0.30 3.69
N THR A 101 -15.60 1.31 4.42
CA THR A 101 -15.07 2.55 3.84
C THR A 101 -13.66 2.88 4.33
N THR A 102 -13.04 2.00 5.12
CA THR A 102 -11.72 2.24 5.71
C THR A 102 -10.80 1.08 5.42
N ILE A 103 -9.65 1.40 4.84
CA ILE A 103 -8.54 0.48 4.62
C ILE A 103 -7.46 0.84 5.63
N THR A 104 -6.93 -0.14 6.36
CA THR A 104 -5.77 0.05 7.23
C THR A 104 -4.65 -0.89 6.83
N PHE A 105 -3.43 -0.41 6.92
CA PHE A 105 -2.22 -1.19 6.73
C PHE A 105 -1.30 -0.96 7.92
N VAL A 106 -0.75 -2.04 8.48
CA VAL A 106 0.16 -2.00 9.62
C VAL A 106 1.25 -3.05 9.48
N GLU A 107 2.37 -2.82 10.16
CA GLU A 107 3.50 -3.77 10.27
C GLU A 107 4.15 -4.14 8.93
N GLY A 108 4.05 -3.25 7.93
CA GLY A 108 4.71 -3.46 6.63
C GLY A 108 6.22 -3.24 6.67
N GLY A 109 6.91 -3.79 5.67
CA GLY A 109 8.34 -3.54 5.44
C GLY A 109 8.72 -3.59 3.96
N VAL A 110 9.78 -2.88 3.60
CA VAL A 110 10.31 -2.83 2.23
C VAL A 110 11.84 -2.71 2.26
N GLY A 111 12.51 -3.59 1.51
CA GLY A 111 13.97 -3.59 1.41
C GLY A 111 14.51 -2.39 0.64
N THR A 112 15.81 -2.12 0.77
CA THR A 112 16.50 -1.10 -0.03
C THR A 112 16.45 -1.43 -1.52
N GLY A 113 16.13 -0.45 -2.35
CA GLY A 113 15.99 -0.59 -3.80
C GLY A 113 14.75 -1.38 -4.23
N VAL A 114 13.81 -1.63 -3.31
CA VAL A 114 12.61 -2.44 -3.57
C VAL A 114 11.38 -1.55 -3.65
N THR A 115 10.47 -1.94 -4.54
CA THR A 115 9.09 -1.44 -4.59
C THR A 115 8.16 -2.55 -4.15
N CYS A 116 7.20 -2.21 -3.31
CA CYS A 116 6.14 -3.09 -2.87
C CYS A 116 4.77 -2.42 -3.10
N THR A 117 3.71 -3.22 -3.17
CA THR A 117 2.34 -2.83 -3.46
C THR A 117 1.34 -3.43 -2.47
N ILE A 118 0.27 -2.68 -2.27
CA ILE A 118 -0.95 -3.11 -1.56
C ILE A 118 -2.12 -2.89 -2.51
N SER A 119 -3.01 -3.86 -2.64
CA SER A 119 -4.19 -3.73 -3.48
C SER A 119 -5.48 -4.05 -2.74
N VAL A 120 -6.54 -3.30 -3.02
CA VAL A 120 -7.89 -3.50 -2.49
C VAL A 120 -8.89 -3.17 -3.59
N ASN A 121 -9.88 -4.02 -3.79
CA ASN A 121 -10.99 -3.73 -4.70
C ASN A 121 -11.96 -2.76 -4.05
N VAL A 122 -12.35 -1.74 -4.80
CA VAL A 122 -13.30 -0.71 -4.40
C VAL A 122 -14.37 -0.53 -5.49
N THR A 123 -15.48 0.09 -5.13
CA THR A 123 -16.56 0.42 -6.06
C THR A 123 -17.28 1.70 -5.65
N SER A 124 -18.08 2.23 -6.57
CA SER A 124 -19.03 3.31 -6.32
C SER A 124 -20.18 3.19 -7.31
N SER A 125 -21.41 3.35 -6.82
CA SER A 125 -22.62 3.50 -7.63
C SER A 125 -22.95 4.98 -7.92
N THR A 126 -22.19 5.91 -7.34
CA THR A 126 -22.44 7.35 -7.47
C THR A 126 -21.63 7.88 -8.65
N ILE A 127 -22.30 8.49 -9.64
CA ILE A 127 -21.64 9.11 -10.78
C ILE A 127 -20.87 10.36 -10.33
N GLY A 128 -19.63 10.50 -10.79
CA GLY A 128 -18.79 11.65 -10.50
C GLY A 128 -17.32 11.28 -10.36
N THR A 129 -16.50 12.29 -10.06
CA THR A 129 -15.10 12.11 -9.68
C THR A 129 -15.00 11.96 -8.18
N HIS A 130 -14.45 10.84 -7.72
CA HIS A 130 -14.14 10.58 -6.33
C HIS A 130 -12.64 10.73 -6.11
N MET A 131 -12.23 11.88 -5.58
CA MET A 131 -10.86 12.09 -5.13
C MET A 131 -10.65 11.40 -3.80
N ASN A 132 -9.73 10.45 -3.76
CA ASN A 132 -9.42 9.69 -2.56
C ASN A 132 -7.99 9.97 -2.11
N VAL A 133 -7.89 10.60 -0.93
CA VAL A 133 -6.64 10.97 -0.27
C VAL A 133 -6.46 10.04 0.93
N SER A 134 -5.34 9.32 1.00
CA SER A 134 -5.01 8.52 2.17
C SER A 134 -4.56 9.40 3.34
N GLY A 135 -4.46 8.83 4.53
CA GLY A 135 -3.58 9.34 5.57
C GLY A 135 -2.10 9.16 5.21
N ASP A 136 -1.25 9.69 6.07
CA ASP A 136 0.20 9.62 5.92
C ASP A 136 0.72 8.18 6.03
N LEU A 137 1.69 7.82 5.18
CA LEU A 137 2.50 6.63 5.39
C LEU A 137 3.57 6.93 6.45
N THR A 138 3.40 6.33 7.63
CA THR A 138 4.40 6.32 8.70
C THR A 138 5.29 5.09 8.59
N SER A 139 6.55 5.19 9.04
CA SER A 139 7.53 4.09 9.02
C SER A 139 8.69 4.38 9.98
N SER A 140 9.64 3.44 10.12
CA SER A 140 10.92 3.70 10.81
C SER A 140 11.80 4.75 10.14
N ALA A 141 11.57 5.06 8.86
CA ALA A 141 12.23 6.16 8.15
C ALA A 141 11.53 7.53 8.32
N GLY A 142 10.41 7.56 9.05
CA GLY A 142 9.58 8.76 9.23
C GLY A 142 8.31 8.73 8.40
N ASN A 143 7.82 9.93 8.06
CA ASN A 143 6.51 10.15 7.44
C ASN A 143 6.68 10.54 5.96
N SER A 144 6.17 9.71 5.04
CA SER A 144 6.23 9.90 3.59
C SER A 144 5.07 10.74 3.01
N GLY A 145 4.21 11.30 3.86
CA GLY A 145 3.02 12.05 3.49
C GLY A 145 1.87 11.16 2.99
N PRO A 146 0.78 11.77 2.52
CA PRO A 146 -0.37 11.05 1.99
C PRO A 146 -0.22 10.77 0.48
N ALA A 147 -1.02 9.85 -0.04
CA ALA A 147 -1.17 9.57 -1.45
C ALA A 147 -2.57 9.97 -1.95
N THR A 148 -2.67 10.43 -3.20
CA THR A 148 -3.94 10.88 -3.82
C THR A 148 -4.15 10.23 -5.19
N ALA A 149 -5.37 9.81 -5.47
CA ALA A 149 -5.82 9.44 -6.82
C ALA A 149 -7.32 9.69 -6.99
N ASP A 150 -7.76 9.76 -8.24
CA ASP A 150 -9.16 9.95 -8.62
C ASP A 150 -9.74 8.66 -9.23
N LEU A 151 -10.91 8.25 -8.75
CA LEU A 151 -11.79 7.29 -9.41
C LEU A 151 -12.92 8.04 -10.10
N ILE A 152 -13.08 7.83 -11.40
CA ILE A 152 -14.16 8.42 -12.19
C ILE A 152 -15.26 7.39 -12.38
N VAL A 153 -16.47 7.68 -11.92
CA VAL A 153 -17.67 6.89 -12.19
C VAL A 153 -18.49 7.62 -13.24
N THR A 154 -18.76 6.98 -14.37
CA THR A 154 -19.41 7.62 -15.53
C THR A 154 -20.60 6.83 -16.05
N ALA A 155 -21.64 7.54 -16.49
CA ALA A 155 -22.76 6.96 -17.23
C ALA A 155 -22.40 6.54 -18.66
N SER A 156 -21.23 6.94 -19.18
CA SER A 156 -20.77 6.51 -20.51
C SER A 156 -20.26 5.06 -20.55
N ARG A 157 -20.24 4.36 -19.41
CA ARG A 157 -19.93 2.94 -19.29
C ARG A 157 -21.08 2.23 -18.57
N PRO A 158 -21.43 0.99 -18.97
CA PRO A 158 -22.37 0.21 -18.18
C PRO A 158 -21.76 -0.12 -16.81
N GLY A 159 -22.61 -0.25 -15.81
CA GLY A 159 -22.27 -1.03 -14.62
C GLY A 159 -21.94 -2.46 -15.04
N PHE A 160 -20.84 -2.99 -14.54
CA PHE A 160 -20.34 -4.31 -14.89
C PHE A 160 -19.81 -5.01 -13.66
N SER A 161 -20.50 -6.08 -13.26
CA SER A 161 -20.14 -6.87 -12.10
C SER A 161 -20.22 -8.36 -12.41
N LYS A 162 -19.55 -9.16 -11.57
CA LYS A 162 -19.63 -10.61 -11.62
C LYS A 162 -19.76 -11.18 -10.21
N SER A 163 -20.45 -12.31 -10.08
CA SER A 163 -20.62 -12.99 -8.80
C SER A 163 -20.68 -14.51 -8.98
N PHE A 164 -20.21 -15.23 -7.96
CA PHE A 164 -20.34 -16.67 -7.84
C PHE A 164 -21.41 -17.00 -6.79
N SER A 165 -22.34 -17.88 -7.12
CA SER A 165 -23.33 -18.41 -6.17
C SER A 165 -23.44 -19.94 -6.27
N PRO A 166 -23.09 -20.70 -5.21
CA PRO A 166 -22.51 -20.22 -3.94
C PRO A 166 -21.07 -19.68 -4.11
N ALA A 167 -20.70 -18.67 -3.31
CA ALA A 167 -19.38 -18.02 -3.38
C ALA A 167 -18.20 -18.92 -2.97
N ALA A 168 -18.47 -19.99 -2.22
CA ALA A 168 -17.52 -21.02 -1.86
C ALA A 168 -18.12 -22.40 -2.10
N ILE A 169 -17.31 -23.29 -2.67
CA ILE A 169 -17.67 -24.68 -2.94
C ILE A 169 -16.56 -25.60 -2.44
N LEU A 170 -16.94 -26.83 -2.07
CA LEU A 170 -15.95 -27.89 -1.87
C LEU A 170 -15.32 -28.26 -3.23
N LEU A 171 -14.17 -28.95 -3.19
CA LEU A 171 -13.53 -29.46 -4.39
C LEU A 171 -14.51 -30.32 -5.21
N GLY A 172 -14.61 -30.03 -6.51
CA GLY A 172 -15.56 -30.68 -7.42
C GLY A 172 -17.00 -30.18 -7.33
N GLY A 173 -17.31 -29.23 -6.44
CA GLY A 173 -18.62 -28.59 -6.36
C GLY A 173 -18.93 -27.68 -7.56
N ARG A 174 -20.17 -27.20 -7.63
CA ARG A 174 -20.63 -26.28 -8.69
C ARG A 174 -21.01 -24.93 -8.11
N SER A 175 -20.56 -23.86 -8.75
CA SER A 175 -21.06 -22.50 -8.56
C SER A 175 -21.57 -21.95 -9.88
N THR A 176 -22.59 -21.10 -9.82
CA THR A 176 -23.06 -20.31 -10.96
C THR A 176 -22.28 -19.00 -10.98
N LEU A 177 -21.62 -18.70 -12.10
CA LEU A 177 -21.02 -17.40 -12.38
C LEU A 177 -22.05 -16.53 -13.12
N THR A 178 -22.45 -15.42 -12.51
CA THR A 178 -23.36 -14.46 -13.12
C THR A 178 -22.60 -13.17 -13.43
N PHE A 179 -22.65 -12.74 -14.69
CA PHE A 179 -22.24 -11.41 -15.11
C PHE A 179 -23.47 -10.51 -15.21
N THR A 180 -23.40 -9.32 -14.64
CA THR A 180 -24.45 -8.31 -14.74
C THR A 180 -23.91 -7.12 -15.50
N ILE A 181 -24.58 -6.78 -16.60
CA ILE A 181 -24.36 -5.57 -17.38
C ILE A 181 -25.57 -4.66 -17.12
N ASP A 182 -25.35 -3.56 -16.42
CA ASP A 182 -26.37 -2.58 -16.09
C ASP A 182 -26.16 -1.31 -16.92
N ASN A 183 -27.12 -1.02 -17.80
CA ASN A 183 -27.12 0.17 -18.63
C ASN A 183 -28.24 1.16 -18.27
N THR A 184 -28.85 1.02 -17.09
CA THR A 184 -29.95 1.89 -16.65
C THR A 184 -29.53 3.35 -16.51
N ALA A 185 -28.26 3.60 -16.17
CA ALA A 185 -27.70 4.95 -16.10
C ALA A 185 -27.57 5.65 -17.47
N ASN A 186 -27.55 4.90 -18.57
CA ASN A 186 -27.47 5.44 -19.91
C ASN A 186 -28.11 4.51 -20.97
N PRO A 187 -29.45 4.54 -21.11
CA PRO A 187 -30.17 3.65 -22.03
C PRO A 187 -29.73 3.73 -23.51
N SER A 188 -28.94 4.74 -23.90
CA SER A 188 -28.39 4.86 -25.24
C SER A 188 -27.17 3.96 -25.54
N LEU A 189 -26.55 3.32 -24.53
CA LEU A 189 -25.49 2.31 -24.78
C LEU A 189 -26.11 1.00 -25.29
N THR A 190 -26.37 0.93 -26.59
CA THR A 190 -27.04 -0.21 -27.23
C THR A 190 -26.09 -1.27 -27.79
N SER A 191 -24.78 -1.03 -27.75
CA SER A 191 -23.77 -1.87 -28.38
C SER A 191 -22.66 -2.22 -27.40
N PHE A 192 -22.43 -3.53 -27.21
CA PHE A 192 -21.34 -4.07 -26.40
C PHE A 192 -20.46 -4.96 -27.31
N THR A 193 -19.16 -4.69 -27.36
CA THR A 193 -18.23 -5.42 -28.22
C THR A 193 -17.82 -6.78 -27.66
N GLY A 194 -17.92 -6.96 -26.34
CA GLY A 194 -17.62 -8.21 -25.63
C GLY A 194 -16.75 -7.98 -24.41
N PHE A 195 -16.52 -9.06 -23.65
CA PHE A 195 -15.55 -9.12 -22.56
C PHE A 195 -14.91 -10.51 -22.50
N THR A 196 -13.76 -10.60 -21.86
CA THR A 196 -13.07 -11.87 -21.56
C THR A 196 -12.96 -12.01 -20.04
N ASP A 197 -13.33 -13.16 -19.49
CA ASP A 197 -13.06 -13.52 -18.09
C ASP A 197 -12.13 -14.73 -18.05
N ASN A 198 -10.89 -14.52 -17.60
CA ASN A 198 -9.94 -15.59 -17.39
C ASN A 198 -10.24 -16.22 -16.03
N LEU A 199 -10.86 -17.40 -16.03
CA LEU A 199 -11.13 -18.13 -14.80
C LEU A 199 -9.82 -18.49 -14.08
N PRO A 200 -9.72 -18.26 -12.75
CA PRO A 200 -8.63 -18.78 -11.94
C PRO A 200 -8.29 -20.25 -12.21
N VAL A 201 -7.00 -20.58 -12.08
CA VAL A 201 -6.51 -21.95 -12.19
C VAL A 201 -7.28 -22.88 -11.25
N GLY A 202 -7.68 -24.04 -11.76
CA GLY A 202 -8.48 -25.03 -11.02
C GLY A 202 -9.99 -24.87 -11.17
N MET A 203 -10.48 -23.75 -11.71
CA MET A 203 -11.89 -23.63 -12.12
C MET A 203 -12.09 -24.12 -13.55
N VAL A 204 -13.16 -24.89 -13.75
CA VAL A 204 -13.59 -25.37 -15.07
C VAL A 204 -15.08 -25.11 -15.25
N ILE A 205 -15.50 -24.90 -16.50
CA ILE A 205 -16.92 -24.81 -16.82
C ILE A 205 -17.53 -26.20 -16.59
N ALA A 206 -18.45 -26.28 -15.63
CA ALA A 206 -19.07 -27.55 -15.28
C ALA A 206 -19.98 -28.04 -16.43
N ASN A 207 -19.89 -29.33 -16.75
CA ASN A 207 -20.64 -29.93 -17.87
C ASN A 207 -22.16 -29.71 -17.71
N HIS A 208 -22.85 -29.52 -18.84
CA HIS A 208 -24.31 -29.38 -18.90
C HIS A 208 -24.93 -30.75 -19.23
N THR A 209 -24.84 -31.69 -18.29
CA THR A 209 -25.61 -32.96 -18.34
C THR A 209 -26.77 -32.90 -17.37
#